data_AF-T0GVS7-F1
#
_entry.id   AF-T0GVS7-F1
#
_cell.length_a   1.000
_cell.length_b   1.000
_cell.length_c   1.000
_cell.angle_alpha   90.00
_cell.angle_beta   90.00
_cell.angle_gamma   90.00
#
_symmetry.space_group_name_H-M   'P 1'
#
loop_
_entity.id
_entity.type
_entity.pdbx_description
1 polymer ?
#
loop_
_entity_poly.entity_id
_entity_poly.type
_entity_poly.pdbx_seq_one_letter_code
_entity_poly.pdbx_strand_id
1 'polypeptide(L)'
;PRRVLLSHGDAPDGWEVIAAPEDIAALPQVDHLLVEGGAQAAAAFLRADLVDRLLLYRAPILIGAGLAGIGDIGLTDLAGAHGRWRLDDERRLGNDRLEVYLRSRNA
;
A
#
# COMPACT_ATOMS: atom_id res chain seq x y z
N PRO A 1 18.25 -3.22 -2.66
CA PRO A 1 17.23 -2.17 -2.40
C PRO A 1 17.46 -1.61 -0.99
N ARG A 2 17.32 -0.30 -0.80
CA ARG A 2 17.33 0.32 0.53
C ARG A 2 16.13 -0.22 1.34
N ARG A 3 16.34 -0.56 2.62
CA ARG A 3 15.32 -1.18 3.47
C ARG A 3 14.88 -0.20 4.55
N VAL A 4 13.57 -0.01 4.66
CA VAL A 4 12.95 0.90 5.62
C VAL A 4 11.86 0.15 6.37
N LEU A 5 11.84 0.28 7.69
CA LEU A 5 10.86 -0.31 8.57
C LEU A 5 9.93 0.79 9.11
N LEU A 6 8.63 0.66 8.89
CA LEU A 6 7.62 1.45 9.60
C LEU A 6 7.40 0.86 10.99
N SER A 7 7.97 1.48 12.02
CA SER A 7 7.92 0.99 13.41
C SER A 7 8.22 2.12 14.41
N HIS A 8 7.76 1.95 15.64
CA HIS A 8 8.15 2.78 16.79
C HIS A 8 9.26 2.14 17.63
N GLY A 9 9.74 0.94 17.26
CA GLY A 9 10.77 0.20 17.96
C GLY A 9 12.02 -0.02 17.11
N ASP A 10 12.90 -0.87 17.61
CA ASP A 10 14.19 -1.15 16.97
C ASP A 10 14.01 -1.83 15.60
N ALA A 11 14.93 -1.50 14.68
CA ALA A 11 15.05 -2.12 13.38
C ALA A 11 16.12 -3.22 13.39
N PRO A 12 15.99 -4.25 12.53
CA PRO A 12 17.11 -5.13 12.23
C PRO A 12 18.31 -4.36 11.66
N ASP A 13 19.50 -4.91 11.80
CA ASP A 13 20.72 -4.30 11.27
C ASP A 13 20.60 -3.97 9.77
N GLY A 14 20.99 -2.74 9.43
CA GLY A 14 20.95 -2.23 8.05
C GLY A 14 19.56 -1.80 7.56
N TRP A 15 18.57 -1.71 8.45
CA TRP A 15 17.27 -1.09 8.16
C TRP A 15 17.21 0.30 8.78
N GLU A 16 16.64 1.24 8.04
CA GLU A 16 16.28 2.55 8.58
C GLU A 16 14.85 2.50 9.13
N VAL A 17 14.56 3.29 10.16
CA VAL A 17 13.23 3.35 10.77
C VAL A 17 12.53 4.64 10.39
N ILE A 18 11.27 4.51 10.03
CA ILE A 18 10.30 5.61 10.01
C ILE A 18 9.22 5.32 11.06
N ALA A 19 8.76 6.34 11.77
CA ALA A 19 7.72 6.18 12.80
C ALA A 19 6.32 6.31 12.20
N ALA A 20 6.19 7.11 11.14
CA ALA A 20 4.94 7.39 10.45
C ALA A 20 5.11 7.32 8.92
N PRO A 21 4.05 7.03 8.14
CA PRO A 21 4.12 7.05 6.67
C PRO A 21 4.64 8.37 6.08
N GLU A 22 4.37 9.50 6.73
CA GLU A 22 4.76 10.84 6.29
C GLU A 22 6.28 11.06 6.35
N ASP A 23 6.99 10.32 7.21
CA ASP A 23 8.45 10.42 7.37
C ASP A 23 9.21 9.99 6.11
N ILE A 24 8.54 9.33 5.15
CA ILE A 24 9.15 9.00 3.85
C ILE A 24 9.65 10.25 3.12
N ALA A 25 9.05 11.42 3.38
CA ALA A 25 9.46 12.70 2.79
C ALA A 25 10.88 13.12 3.22
N ALA A 26 11.37 12.60 4.35
CA ALA A 26 12.70 12.88 4.86
C ALA A 26 13.76 11.88 4.34
N LEU A 27 13.36 10.83 3.60
CA LEU A 27 14.31 9.86 3.06
C LEU A 27 15.12 10.50 1.93
N PRO A 28 16.45 10.69 2.08
CA PRO A 28 17.26 11.28 1.03
C PRO A 28 17.34 10.35 -0.18
N GLN A 29 17.24 10.90 -1.38
CA GLN A 29 17.50 10.20 -2.65
C GLN A 29 16.59 8.97 -2.88
N VAL A 30 15.29 9.09 -2.58
CA VAL A 30 14.28 8.06 -2.86
C VAL A 30 13.18 8.63 -3.74
N ASP A 31 13.14 8.19 -5.00
CA ASP A 31 12.09 8.58 -5.95
C ASP A 31 10.88 7.63 -5.94
N HIS A 32 11.11 6.38 -5.51
CA HIS A 32 10.10 5.32 -5.51
C HIS A 32 10.21 4.46 -4.25
N LEU A 33 9.06 4.20 -3.63
CA LEU A 33 8.92 3.29 -2.50
C LEU A 33 7.97 2.16 -2.86
N LEU A 34 8.38 0.93 -2.57
CA LEU A 34 7.48 -0.22 -2.57
C LEU A 34 7.10 -0.52 -1.11
N VAL A 35 5.83 -0.35 -0.79
CA VAL A 35 5.30 -0.66 0.55
C VAL A 35 4.88 -2.12 0.58
N GLU A 36 5.63 -2.93 1.30
CA GLU A 36 5.33 -4.33 1.56
C GLU A 36 5.02 -4.53 3.04
N GLY A 37 4.03 -5.37 3.35
CA GLY A 37 3.65 -5.63 4.72
C GLY A 37 2.22 -6.15 4.85
N GLY A 38 1.73 -6.14 6.08
CA GLY A 38 0.36 -6.57 6.38
C GLY A 38 -0.68 -5.45 6.25
N ALA A 39 -1.92 -5.81 6.58
CA ALA A 39 -3.11 -4.96 6.52
C ALA A 39 -2.90 -3.55 7.11
N GLN A 40 -2.20 -3.47 8.25
CA GLN A 40 -1.98 -2.21 8.98
C GLN A 40 -1.01 -1.27 8.26
N ALA A 41 0.07 -1.80 7.69
CA ALA A 41 1.01 -0.99 6.92
C ALA A 41 0.33 -0.41 5.67
N ALA A 42 -0.38 -1.25 4.91
CA ALA A 42 -1.15 -0.80 3.75
C ALA A 42 -2.19 0.26 4.14
N ALA A 43 -2.92 0.04 5.23
CA ALA A 43 -3.93 0.99 5.69
C ALA A 43 -3.34 2.33 6.16
N ALA A 44 -2.16 2.32 6.81
CA ALA A 44 -1.49 3.53 7.25
C ALA A 44 -1.16 4.46 6.08
N PHE A 45 -0.54 3.93 5.02
CA PHE A 45 -0.23 4.72 3.81
C PHE A 45 -1.47 5.16 3.04
N LEU A 46 -2.51 4.32 2.96
CA LEU A 46 -3.78 4.67 2.32
C LEU A 46 -4.51 5.80 3.06
N ARG A 47 -4.49 5.75 4.40
CA ARG A 47 -5.08 6.79 5.26
C ARG A 47 -4.33 8.11 5.15
N ALA A 48 -3.01 8.06 5.06
CA ALA A 48 -2.15 9.23 4.84
C ALA A 48 -2.23 9.79 3.40
N ASP A 49 -2.95 9.14 2.50
CA ASP A 49 -3.04 9.50 1.07
C ASP A 49 -1.71 9.51 0.32
N LEU A 50 -0.78 8.66 0.75
CA LEU A 50 0.60 8.55 0.23
C LEU A 50 0.78 7.38 -0.75
N VAL A 51 -0.32 6.85 -1.31
CA VAL A 51 -0.29 5.75 -2.28
C VAL A 51 -0.70 6.27 -3.66
N ASP A 52 0.25 6.28 -4.58
CA ASP A 52 0.01 6.68 -5.98
C ASP A 52 -0.35 5.51 -6.89
N ARG A 53 0.09 4.29 -6.53
CA ARG A 53 -0.12 3.08 -7.31
C ARG A 53 -0.41 1.89 -6.40
N LEU A 54 -1.48 1.16 -6.72
CA LEU A 54 -1.80 -0.13 -6.12
C LEU A 54 -1.45 -1.25 -7.08
N LEU A 55 -0.85 -2.32 -6.55
CA LEU A 55 -0.59 -3.57 -7.24
C LEU A 55 -1.39 -4.66 -6.52
N LEU A 56 -2.53 -5.06 -7.07
CA LEU A 56 -3.40 -6.07 -6.48
C LEU A 56 -3.15 -7.43 -7.13
N TYR A 57 -2.54 -8.34 -6.37
CA TYR A 57 -2.32 -9.73 -6.76
C TYR A 57 -3.44 -10.60 -6.21
N ARG A 58 -4.16 -11.30 -7.09
CA ARG A 58 -5.30 -12.17 -6.72
C ARG A 58 -5.07 -13.59 -7.21
N ALA A 59 -4.96 -14.52 -6.27
CA ALA A 59 -4.98 -15.96 -6.53
C ALA A 59 -6.42 -16.49 -6.59
N PRO A 60 -6.70 -17.57 -7.34
CA PRO A 60 -8.02 -18.20 -7.42
C PRO A 60 -8.29 -19.10 -6.21
N ILE A 61 -8.07 -18.59 -5.00
CA ILE A 61 -8.17 -19.34 -3.73
C ILE A 61 -9.10 -18.60 -2.78
N LEU A 62 -10.01 -19.34 -2.15
CA LEU A 62 -10.92 -18.82 -1.11
C LEU A 62 -10.45 -19.30 0.26
N ILE A 63 -10.21 -18.37 1.19
CA ILE A 63 -9.64 -18.68 2.52
C ILE A 63 -10.60 -18.40 3.69
N GLY A 64 -11.84 -17.96 3.41
CA GLY A 64 -12.82 -17.60 4.45
C GLY A 64 -12.44 -16.33 5.22
N ALA A 65 -12.72 -16.31 6.53
CA ALA A 65 -12.53 -15.14 7.41
C ALA A 65 -11.06 -14.86 7.77
N GLY A 66 -10.12 -15.12 6.86
CA GLY A 66 -8.69 -14.93 7.06
C GLY A 66 -8.29 -13.49 7.41
N LEU A 67 -6.99 -13.23 7.49
CA LEU A 67 -6.49 -11.88 7.76
C LEU A 67 -6.87 -10.92 6.62
N ALA A 68 -7.30 -9.71 6.98
CA ALA A 68 -7.62 -8.68 6.01
C ALA A 68 -6.36 -8.32 5.20
N GLY A 69 -6.50 -8.13 3.88
CA GLY A 69 -5.40 -7.64 3.04
C GLY A 69 -5.08 -6.16 3.26
N ILE A 70 -6.08 -5.37 3.64
CA ILE A 70 -5.98 -3.95 3.98
C ILE A 70 -6.79 -3.74 5.26
N GLY A 71 -6.20 -3.07 6.24
CA GLY A 71 -6.88 -2.70 7.50
C GLY A 71 -7.87 -1.54 7.30
N ASP A 72 -8.41 -1.03 8.40
CA ASP A 72 -9.31 0.13 8.33
C ASP A 72 -8.57 1.38 7.83
N ILE A 73 -9.03 1.95 6.72
CA ILE A 73 -8.47 3.14 6.10
C ILE A 73 -9.17 4.44 6.53
N GLY A 74 -10.14 4.38 7.44
CA GLY A 74 -10.92 5.53 7.91
C GLY A 74 -12.00 5.99 6.94
N LEU A 75 -12.50 5.10 6.07
CA LEU A 75 -13.60 5.43 5.16
C LEU A 75 -14.92 5.45 5.94
N THR A 76 -15.50 6.64 6.13
CA THR A 76 -16.74 6.83 6.89
C THR A 76 -18.00 6.65 6.06
N ASP A 77 -17.92 6.88 4.75
CA ASP A 77 -19.02 6.75 3.82
C ASP A 77 -18.52 6.30 2.44
N LEU A 78 -19.42 5.68 1.66
CA LEU A 78 -19.08 5.18 0.33
C LEU A 78 -18.97 6.30 -0.71
N ALA A 79 -19.63 7.45 -0.49
CA ALA A 79 -19.59 8.57 -1.42
C ALA A 79 -18.16 9.08 -1.60
N GLY A 80 -17.40 9.21 -0.50
CA GLY A 80 -15.99 9.58 -0.50
C GLY A 80 -15.03 8.52 -1.06
N ALA A 81 -15.49 7.30 -1.37
CA ALA A 81 -14.66 6.26 -1.96
C ALA A 81 -14.58 6.35 -3.50
N HIS A 82 -15.62 6.90 -4.13
CA HIS A 82 -15.74 6.90 -5.59
C HIS A 82 -14.67 7.76 -6.27
N GLY A 83 -14.26 7.34 -7.46
CA GLY A 83 -13.34 8.13 -8.30
C GLY A 83 -11.91 8.25 -7.79
N ARG A 84 -11.52 7.56 -6.70
CA ARG A 84 -10.15 7.63 -6.16
C ARG A 84 -9.14 6.80 -6.95
N TRP A 85 -9.58 5.76 -7.68
CA TRP A 85 -8.70 4.80 -8.35
C TRP A 85 -9.13 4.58 -9.79
N ARG A 86 -8.15 4.57 -10.69
CA ARG A 86 -8.34 4.23 -12.10
C ARG A 86 -7.55 2.97 -12.42
N LEU A 87 -8.20 1.96 -13.01
CA LEU A 87 -7.51 0.80 -13.54
C LEU A 87 -6.59 1.25 -14.67
N ASP A 88 -5.32 0.87 -14.59
CA ASP A 88 -4.27 1.26 -15.53
C ASP A 88 -3.76 0.07 -16.33
N ASP A 89 -3.65 -1.09 -15.70
CA ASP A 89 -3.18 -2.32 -16.33
C ASP A 89 -3.80 -3.56 -15.64
N GLU A 90 -4.01 -4.63 -16.41
CA GLU A 90 -4.44 -5.94 -15.91
C GLU A 90 -3.71 -7.05 -16.67
N ARG A 91 -3.11 -7.98 -15.93
CA ARG A 91 -2.35 -9.09 -16.50
C ARG A 91 -2.60 -10.40 -15.76
N ARG A 92 -2.54 -11.51 -16.49
CA ARG A 92 -2.43 -12.86 -15.92
C ARG A 92 -0.98 -13.18 -15.62
N LEU A 93 -0.73 -13.74 -14.43
CA LEU A 93 0.55 -14.24 -13.98
C LEU A 93 0.40 -15.71 -13.57
N GLY A 94 0.51 -16.61 -14.56
CA GLY A 94 0.16 -18.01 -14.37
C GLY A 94 -1.33 -18.17 -14.01
N ASN A 95 -1.60 -18.71 -12.82
CA ASN A 95 -2.96 -18.87 -12.30
C ASN A 95 -3.50 -17.60 -11.60
N ASP A 96 -2.64 -16.63 -11.34
CA ASP A 96 -2.97 -15.41 -10.63
C ASP A 96 -3.28 -14.25 -11.58
N ARG A 97 -3.88 -13.20 -11.05
CA ARG A 97 -4.09 -11.92 -11.75
C ARG A 97 -3.41 -10.79 -11.00
N LEU A 98 -2.78 -9.90 -11.75
CA LEU A 98 -2.34 -8.58 -11.30
C LEU A 98 -3.27 -7.52 -11.89
N GLU A 99 -3.81 -6.66 -11.04
CA GLU A 99 -4.42 -5.40 -11.44
C GLU A 99 -3.61 -4.22 -10.89
N VAL A 100 -3.33 -3.25 -11.74
CA VAL A 100 -2.64 -2.02 -11.38
C VAL A 100 -3.64 -0.88 -11.38
N TYR A 101 -3.80 -0.22 -10.24
CA TYR A 101 -4.62 0.98 -10.12
C TYR A 101 -3.74 2.18 -9.85
N LEU A 102 -3.99 3.27 -10.56
CA LEU A 102 -3.37 4.56 -10.28
C LEU A 102 -4.32 5.43 -9.48
N ARG A 103 -3.72 6.19 -8.56
CA ARG A 103 -4.45 7.15 -7.76
C ARG A 103 -4.93 8.29 -8.65
N SER A 104 -6.23 8.55 -8.61
CA SER A 104 -6.80 9.75 -9.20
C SER A 104 -6.64 10.88 -8.19
N ARG A 105 -5.82 11.86 -8.55
CA ARG A 105 -5.71 13.15 -7.88
C ARG A 105 -6.29 14.16 -8.87
N ASN A 106 -7.39 14.82 -8.50
CA ASN A 106 -7.88 15.94 -9.32
C ASN A 106 -6.78 17.00 -9.34
N ALA A 107 -6.37 17.43 -10.53
CA ALA A 107 -5.50 18.58 -10.72
C ALA A 107 -6.25 19.88 -10.40
#